data_AF-A0A1M7QQB6-F1
#
_entry.id   AF-A0A1M7QQB6-F1
#
_cell.length_a   1.000
_cell.length_b   1.000
_cell.length_c   1.000
_cell.angle_alpha   90.00
_cell.angle_beta   90.00
_cell.angle_gamma   90.00
#
_symmetry.space_group_name_H-M   'P 1'
#
loop_
_entity.id
_entity.type
_entity.pdbx_description
1 polymer ?
#
loop_
_entity_poly.entity_id
_entity_poly.type
_entity_poly.pdbx_seq_one_letter_code
_entity_poly.pdbx_strand_id
1 'polypeptide(L)'
;METQNLAAPKVLTAVPTENAQTTTLTISNVSADEIDVDYETMPGNQPNTYGNFLAIWQNPNSVPWNTEPLQPIFYIQTNTPSGSAAFTGLNINSNSYIIGYSAGPVLTGGGNVQKYGNICATASIPKQSEGGPGVISTPTISSINIGTTSVSFQFDLPDGILPLSNGAWAGLWRGANPSFYTVAPQYFTPISLDFSSGRVAFNNASIGRGLTYTIGLFMSGYKSGGGCTQRALACSASFTN
;
A
#
# COMPACT_ATOMS: atom_id res chain seq x y z
N MET A 1 24.11 -56.10 6.98
CA MET A 1 22.84 -55.45 6.63
C MET A 1 23.15 -53.96 6.60
N GLU A 2 23.57 -53.45 5.45
CA GLU A 2 23.98 -52.05 5.29
C GLU A 2 22.74 -51.17 5.10
N THR A 3 22.51 -50.26 6.03
CA THR A 3 21.50 -49.19 5.91
C THR A 3 21.96 -48.17 4.88
N GLN A 4 21.33 -48.18 3.70
CA GLN A 4 21.45 -47.10 2.72
C GLN A 4 20.88 -45.82 3.32
N ASN A 5 21.75 -44.84 3.53
CA ASN A 5 21.37 -43.49 3.92
C ASN A 5 20.89 -42.76 2.65
N LEU A 6 19.58 -42.76 2.41
CA LEU A 6 18.97 -42.01 1.32
C LEU A 6 19.12 -40.51 1.61
N ALA A 7 20.05 -39.85 0.93
CA ALA A 7 20.16 -38.40 0.98
C ALA A 7 18.85 -37.78 0.46
N ALA A 8 18.24 -36.90 1.27
CA ALA A 8 17.08 -36.12 0.86
C ALA A 8 17.41 -35.32 -0.42
N PRO A 9 16.50 -35.23 -1.40
CA PRO A 9 16.74 -34.46 -2.61
C PRO A 9 17.01 -33.00 -2.23
N LYS A 10 18.17 -32.50 -2.67
CA LYS A 10 18.61 -31.13 -2.47
C LYS A 10 17.75 -30.22 -3.36
N VAL A 11 16.65 -29.72 -2.80
CA VAL A 11 15.81 -28.71 -3.47
C VAL A 11 16.63 -27.42 -3.54
N LEU A 12 16.86 -26.91 -4.76
CA LEU A 12 17.35 -25.55 -4.95
C LEU A 12 16.21 -24.58 -4.56
N THR A 13 16.13 -24.20 -3.29
CA THR A 13 15.38 -23.02 -2.88
C THR A 13 16.22 -21.80 -3.24
N ALA A 14 15.97 -21.21 -4.40
CA ALA A 14 16.32 -19.81 -4.61
C ALA A 14 15.50 -19.00 -3.60
N VAL A 15 16.16 -18.26 -2.71
CA VAL A 15 15.47 -17.25 -1.90
C VAL A 15 15.12 -16.13 -2.88
N PRO A 16 13.84 -15.85 -3.17
CA PRO A 16 13.50 -14.79 -4.10
C PRO A 16 14.04 -13.46 -3.55
N THR A 17 14.85 -12.77 -4.33
CA THR A 17 15.23 -11.38 -4.03
C THR A 17 14.00 -10.52 -4.26
N GLU A 18 13.36 -10.08 -3.18
CA GLU A 18 12.22 -9.17 -3.22
C GLU A 18 12.71 -7.77 -3.62
N ASN A 19 12.32 -7.30 -4.81
CA ASN A 19 12.44 -5.88 -5.15
C ASN A 19 11.07 -5.24 -4.86
N ALA A 20 10.98 -4.56 -3.72
CA ALA A 20 9.77 -3.91 -3.26
C ALA A 20 9.77 -2.44 -3.68
N GLN A 21 8.63 -1.99 -4.21
CA GLN A 21 8.33 -0.59 -4.45
C GLN A 21 7.15 -0.21 -3.58
N THR A 22 7.19 0.97 -2.97
CA THR A 22 6.13 1.43 -2.08
C THR A 22 5.89 2.91 -2.24
N THR A 23 4.64 3.31 -2.03
CA THR A 23 4.31 4.71 -1.76
C THR A 23 4.87 5.11 -0.39
N THR A 24 5.47 6.28 -0.31
CA THR A 24 6.06 6.84 0.90
C THR A 24 5.60 8.28 1.12
N LEU A 25 5.64 8.69 2.39
CA LEU A 25 5.31 10.03 2.85
C LEU A 25 6.32 10.40 3.93
N THR A 26 7.00 11.53 3.77
CA THR A 26 7.96 12.05 4.74
C THR A 26 7.56 13.45 5.17
N ILE A 27 7.78 13.78 6.44
CA ILE A 27 7.64 15.14 6.95
C ILE A 27 8.97 15.85 6.75
N SER A 28 8.99 16.94 5.98
CA SER A 28 10.20 17.69 5.66
C SER A 28 10.40 18.90 6.57
N ASN A 29 9.31 19.46 7.11
CA ASN A 29 9.37 20.56 8.06
C ASN A 29 8.09 20.64 8.92
N VAL A 30 8.23 21.14 10.16
CA VAL A 30 7.13 21.39 11.10
C VAL A 30 7.40 22.73 11.80
N SER A 31 6.50 23.69 11.63
CA SER A 31 6.49 24.97 12.34
C SER A 31 5.24 25.09 13.22
N ALA A 32 5.02 26.29 13.78
CA ALA A 32 3.81 26.59 14.56
C ALA A 32 2.54 26.68 13.67
N ASP A 33 2.69 26.96 12.39
CA ASP A 33 1.60 27.29 11.46
C ASP A 33 1.59 26.45 10.17
N GLU A 34 2.61 25.62 9.97
CA GLU A 34 2.82 24.87 8.75
C GLU A 34 3.43 23.48 9.02
N ILE A 35 2.98 22.50 8.23
CA ILE A 35 3.67 21.22 8.11
C ILE A 35 3.90 20.93 6.64
N ASP A 36 5.16 20.69 6.29
CA ASP A 36 5.58 20.32 4.95
C ASP A 36 5.79 18.81 4.85
N VAL A 37 5.32 18.25 3.75
CA VAL A 37 5.47 16.84 3.44
C VAL A 37 5.97 16.63 2.02
N ASP A 38 6.80 15.62 1.85
CA ASP A 38 7.20 15.09 0.56
C ASP A 38 6.58 13.71 0.37
N TYR A 39 6.18 13.40 -0.85
CA TYR A 39 5.62 12.11 -1.21
C TYR A 39 6.34 11.53 -2.43
N GLU A 40 6.45 10.20 -2.43
CA GLU A 40 6.87 9.41 -3.58
C GLU A 40 5.90 8.24 -3.73
N THR A 41 5.42 8.01 -4.95
CA THR A 41 4.39 7.01 -5.23
C THR A 41 4.88 6.00 -6.25
N MET A 42 4.05 5.00 -6.51
CA MET A 42 4.37 3.94 -7.44
C MET A 42 4.70 4.44 -8.87
N PRO A 43 5.66 3.81 -9.57
CA PRO A 43 6.01 4.21 -10.93
C PRO A 43 4.81 4.18 -11.89
N GLY A 44 4.64 5.27 -12.65
CA GLY A 44 3.53 5.42 -13.61
C GLY A 44 2.21 5.89 -12.99
N ASN A 45 2.18 6.16 -11.68
CA ASN A 45 1.05 6.80 -11.02
C ASN A 45 0.76 8.18 -11.64
N GLN A 46 -0.51 8.58 -11.65
CA GLN A 46 -0.98 9.88 -12.13
C GLN A 46 -1.85 10.54 -11.04
N PRO A 47 -1.24 11.12 -9.99
CA PRO A 47 -1.96 11.54 -8.78
C PRO A 47 -3.20 12.42 -9.03
N ASN A 48 -3.09 13.45 -9.86
CA ASN A 48 -4.24 14.30 -10.19
C ASN A 48 -5.36 13.50 -10.89
N THR A 49 -5.01 12.75 -11.93
CA THR A 49 -6.00 11.96 -12.70
C THR A 49 -6.64 10.83 -11.89
N TYR A 50 -5.91 10.24 -10.94
CA TYR A 50 -6.38 9.15 -10.09
C TYR A 50 -7.00 9.64 -8.78
N GLY A 51 -7.04 10.95 -8.56
CA GLY A 51 -7.71 11.57 -7.41
C GLY A 51 -6.94 11.39 -6.10
N ASN A 52 -5.62 11.22 -6.17
CA ASN A 52 -4.76 11.10 -5.01
C ASN A 52 -4.79 12.41 -4.20
N PHE A 53 -4.66 12.28 -2.90
CA PHE A 53 -4.73 13.42 -1.99
C PHE A 53 -3.91 13.20 -0.73
N LEU A 54 -3.65 14.30 -0.04
CA LEU A 54 -3.10 14.34 1.31
C LEU A 54 -4.17 14.86 2.27
N ALA A 55 -4.15 14.36 3.49
CA ALA A 55 -5.05 14.80 4.55
C ALA A 55 -4.33 14.73 5.91
N ILE A 56 -4.71 15.62 6.81
CA ILE A 56 -4.10 15.77 8.14
C ILE A 56 -5.18 15.71 9.22
N TRP A 57 -4.87 15.03 10.32
CA TRP A 57 -5.70 14.98 11.52
C TRP A 57 -4.85 15.27 12.76
N GLN A 58 -5.47 15.86 13.78
CA GLN A 58 -4.91 15.90 15.12
C GLN A 58 -5.36 14.63 15.87
N ASN A 59 -4.65 13.52 15.68
CA ASN A 59 -4.98 12.22 16.28
C ASN A 59 -3.69 11.46 16.65
N PRO A 60 -3.55 10.92 17.88
CA PRO A 60 -2.30 10.29 18.32
C PRO A 60 -2.01 8.88 17.78
N ASN A 61 -3.02 8.15 17.32
CA ASN A 61 -2.88 6.70 17.17
C ASN A 61 -2.90 6.23 15.70
N SER A 62 -3.91 6.66 14.94
CA SER A 62 -4.16 6.13 13.60
C SER A 62 -4.96 7.13 12.78
N VAL A 63 -5.13 6.88 11.48
CA VAL A 63 -6.04 7.67 10.66
C VAL A 63 -7.47 7.48 11.21
N PRO A 64 -8.22 8.55 11.52
CA PRO A 64 -9.62 8.42 11.87
C PRO A 64 -10.43 8.30 10.56
N TRP A 65 -10.50 7.07 10.06
CA TRP A 65 -10.92 6.69 8.71
C TRP A 65 -12.26 7.22 8.18
N ASN A 66 -13.12 7.75 9.04
CA ASN A 66 -14.44 8.32 8.71
C ASN A 66 -14.66 9.73 9.29
N THR A 67 -13.62 10.37 9.85
CA THR A 67 -13.69 11.72 10.42
C THR A 67 -13.03 12.71 9.49
N GLU A 68 -13.65 13.87 9.27
CA GLU A 68 -13.06 14.90 8.42
C GLU A 68 -11.66 15.31 8.91
N PRO A 69 -10.72 15.58 7.99
CA PRO A 69 -9.42 16.14 8.33
C PRO A 69 -9.52 17.52 8.98
N LEU A 70 -8.46 17.87 9.70
CA LEU A 70 -8.29 19.16 10.39
C LEU A 70 -8.31 20.35 9.41
N GLN A 71 -7.84 20.13 8.19
CA GLN A 71 -7.87 21.09 7.07
C GLN A 71 -8.61 20.45 5.88
N PRO A 72 -9.13 21.24 4.93
CA PRO A 72 -9.63 20.70 3.67
C PRO A 72 -8.62 19.77 3.01
N ILE A 73 -9.13 18.73 2.34
CA ILE A 73 -8.30 17.76 1.63
C ILE A 73 -7.39 18.48 0.63
N PHE A 74 -6.09 18.16 0.67
CA PHE A 74 -5.13 18.64 -0.31
C PHE A 74 -5.10 17.67 -1.50
N TYR A 75 -5.85 17.99 -2.56
CA TYR A 75 -5.82 17.21 -3.80
C TYR A 75 -4.55 17.50 -4.59
N ILE A 76 -3.85 16.45 -5.03
CA ILE A 76 -2.64 16.62 -5.83
C ILE A 76 -3.02 17.15 -7.22
N GLN A 77 -2.41 18.26 -7.64
CA GLN A 77 -2.76 18.96 -8.89
C GLN A 77 -1.90 18.54 -10.09
N THR A 78 -0.90 17.70 -9.89
CA THR A 78 0.01 17.21 -10.95
C THR A 78 -0.09 15.69 -11.13
N ASN A 79 0.35 15.21 -12.29
CA ASN A 79 0.46 13.77 -12.57
C ASN A 79 1.88 13.23 -12.38
N THR A 80 2.73 13.97 -11.66
CA THR A 80 4.09 13.51 -11.32
C THR A 80 3.99 12.55 -10.12
N PRO A 81 4.62 11.37 -10.14
CA PRO A 81 4.52 10.38 -9.08
C PRO A 81 5.26 10.78 -7.78
N SER A 82 5.89 11.95 -7.74
CA SER A 82 6.52 12.52 -6.55
C SER A 82 6.32 14.03 -6.51
N GLY A 83 6.43 14.59 -5.32
CA GLY A 83 6.31 16.02 -5.09
C GLY A 83 6.24 16.38 -3.62
N SER A 84 5.91 17.63 -3.35
CA SER A 84 5.75 18.17 -2.00
C SER A 84 4.40 18.86 -1.84
N ALA A 85 3.97 19.01 -0.59
CA ALA A 85 2.78 19.75 -0.21
C ALA A 85 2.98 20.39 1.17
N ALA A 86 2.31 21.51 1.37
CA ALA A 86 2.32 22.25 2.63
C ALA A 86 0.90 22.38 3.17
N PHE A 87 0.71 22.02 4.44
CA PHE A 87 -0.49 22.34 5.18
C PHE A 87 -0.25 23.64 5.96
N THR A 88 -0.74 24.76 5.43
CA THR A 88 -0.57 26.10 6.03
C THR A 88 -1.78 26.51 6.85
N GLY A 89 -1.62 27.57 7.66
CA GLY A 89 -2.71 28.11 8.49
C GLY A 89 -3.12 27.16 9.61
N LEU A 90 -2.21 26.28 10.02
CA LEU A 90 -2.41 25.41 11.17
C LEU A 90 -2.20 26.22 12.46
N ASN A 91 -2.74 25.70 13.56
CA ASN A 91 -2.36 26.12 14.90
C ASN A 91 -1.75 24.89 15.57
N ILE A 92 -0.50 24.61 15.20
CA ILE A 92 0.25 23.46 15.72
C ILE A 92 0.52 23.72 17.19
N ASN A 93 -0.05 22.84 18.00
CA ASN A 93 0.11 22.85 19.44
C ASN A 93 0.84 21.57 19.88
N SER A 94 0.89 21.32 21.17
CA SER A 94 1.60 20.17 21.74
C SER A 94 0.90 18.82 21.54
N ASN A 95 -0.18 18.73 20.75
CA ASN A 95 -0.86 17.48 20.42
C ASN A 95 -0.14 16.69 19.31
N SER A 96 -0.57 15.45 19.12
CA SER A 96 -0.10 14.61 18.03
C SER A 96 -0.89 14.86 16.74
N TYR A 97 -0.21 14.69 15.61
CA TYR A 97 -0.81 14.80 14.28
C TYR A 97 -0.50 13.56 13.45
N ILE A 98 -1.38 13.23 12.52
CA ILE A 98 -1.13 12.20 11.51
C ILE A 98 -1.51 12.73 10.15
N ILE A 99 -0.62 12.49 9.19
CA ILE A 99 -0.81 12.85 7.79
C ILE A 99 -0.88 11.56 7.00
N GLY A 100 -1.84 11.47 6.09
CA GLY A 100 -2.02 10.32 5.22
C GLY A 100 -1.94 10.71 3.75
N TYR A 101 -1.20 9.92 2.98
CA TYR A 101 -1.23 9.96 1.52
C TYR A 101 -2.19 8.89 0.99
N SER A 102 -3.14 9.32 0.16
CA SER A 102 -4.12 8.46 -0.50
C SER A 102 -3.70 8.12 -1.92
N ALA A 103 -3.61 6.83 -2.23
CA ALA A 103 -3.28 6.34 -3.57
C ALA A 103 -4.46 6.47 -4.57
N GLY A 104 -5.62 6.94 -4.13
CA GLY A 104 -6.80 7.16 -4.96
C GLY A 104 -7.80 8.14 -4.34
N PRO A 105 -9.02 8.26 -4.88
CA PRO A 105 -10.00 9.25 -4.43
C PRO A 105 -10.60 8.90 -3.08
N VAL A 106 -11.30 9.87 -2.48
CA VAL A 106 -12.17 9.62 -1.32
C VAL A 106 -13.24 8.58 -1.72
N LEU A 107 -13.43 7.56 -0.87
CA LEU A 107 -14.42 6.52 -1.13
C LEU A 107 -15.83 7.02 -0.74
N THR A 108 -16.82 6.68 -1.57
CA THR A 108 -18.22 7.11 -1.40
C THR A 108 -19.19 5.93 -1.23
N GLY A 109 -18.66 4.73 -0.96
CA GLY A 109 -19.47 3.52 -0.80
C GLY A 109 -20.30 3.52 0.50
N GLY A 110 -21.42 2.79 0.49
CA GLY A 110 -22.23 2.56 1.69
C GLY A 110 -21.70 1.41 2.56
N GLY A 111 -22.30 1.22 3.73
CA GLY A 111 -21.91 0.16 4.66
C GLY A 111 -20.64 0.49 5.45
N ASN A 112 -19.70 -0.46 5.52
CA ASN A 112 -18.47 -0.36 6.30
C ASN A 112 -17.29 0.26 5.53
N VAL A 113 -17.53 0.79 4.34
CA VAL A 113 -16.50 1.45 3.53
C VAL A 113 -15.94 2.65 4.30
N GLN A 114 -14.63 2.67 4.45
CA GLN A 114 -13.94 3.79 5.09
C GLN A 114 -13.78 4.94 4.11
N LYS A 115 -14.25 6.13 4.47
CA LYS A 115 -14.18 7.33 3.62
C LYS A 115 -12.75 7.60 3.11
N TYR A 116 -11.77 7.45 3.99
CA TYR A 116 -10.35 7.64 3.66
C TYR A 116 -9.60 6.32 3.43
N GLY A 117 -10.31 5.25 3.07
CA GLY A 117 -9.77 3.89 2.90
C GLY A 117 -8.74 3.69 1.80
N ASN A 118 -8.45 4.73 0.99
CA ASN A 118 -7.36 4.72 0.01
C ASN A 118 -6.03 5.25 0.56
N ILE A 119 -5.98 5.70 1.83
CA ILE A 119 -4.72 6.08 2.48
C ILE A 119 -3.85 4.84 2.67
N CYS A 120 -2.67 4.87 2.06
CA CYS A 120 -1.75 3.74 2.07
C CYS A 120 -0.44 4.04 2.81
N ALA A 121 -0.02 5.31 2.88
CA ALA A 121 1.16 5.74 3.61
C ALA A 121 0.79 6.83 4.63
N THR A 122 1.40 6.79 5.80
CA THR A 122 1.14 7.77 6.87
C THR A 122 2.43 8.26 7.50
N ALA A 123 2.44 9.50 7.96
CA ALA A 123 3.49 10.06 8.79
C ALA A 123 2.86 10.67 10.04
N SER A 124 3.32 10.25 11.22
CA SER A 124 2.84 10.74 12.51
C SER A 124 3.83 11.74 13.10
N ILE A 125 3.32 12.77 13.75
CA ILE A 125 4.07 13.73 14.56
C ILE A 125 3.64 13.47 16.01
N PRO A 126 4.54 12.97 16.87
CA PRO A 126 4.20 12.71 18.27
C PRO A 126 3.97 14.02 19.00
N LYS A 127 3.22 13.95 20.11
CA LYS A 127 3.05 15.11 20.99
C LYS A 127 4.39 15.55 21.54
N GLN A 128 4.56 16.86 21.77
CA GLN A 128 5.84 17.43 22.19
C GLN A 128 6.43 16.78 23.46
N SER A 129 5.58 16.32 24.37
CA SER A 129 5.99 15.68 25.63
C SER A 129 6.47 14.23 25.49
N GLU A 130 6.13 13.54 24.40
CA GLU A 130 6.64 12.20 24.11
C GLU A 130 8.08 12.25 23.57
N GLY A 131 8.42 13.32 22.85
CA GLY A 131 9.70 13.43 22.16
C GLY A 131 9.89 12.35 21.07
N GLY A 132 10.98 12.45 20.33
CA GLY A 132 11.35 11.47 19.31
C GLY A 132 10.92 11.81 17.88
N PRO A 133 11.45 11.07 16.90
CA PRO A 133 11.12 11.28 15.50
C PRO A 133 9.68 10.85 15.21
N GLY A 134 9.07 11.48 14.20
CA GLY A 134 7.81 11.00 13.64
C GLY A 134 7.91 9.56 13.14
N VAL A 135 6.80 8.82 13.21
CA VAL A 135 6.74 7.44 12.68
C VAL A 135 6.13 7.47 11.30
N ILE A 136 6.86 6.90 10.33
CA ILE A 136 6.39 6.69 8.96
C ILE A 136 5.89 5.25 8.84
N SER A 137 4.69 5.07 8.29
CA SER A 137 4.15 3.77 7.91
C SER A 137 3.97 3.72 6.40
N THR A 138 4.51 2.68 5.78
CA THR A 138 4.42 2.45 4.33
C THR A 138 3.80 1.08 4.06
N PRO A 139 3.01 0.94 2.99
CA PRO A 139 2.40 -0.34 2.64
C PRO A 139 3.46 -1.33 2.14
N THR A 140 3.36 -2.61 2.50
CA THR A 140 4.34 -3.63 2.10
C THR A 140 3.70 -4.89 1.54
N ILE A 141 4.44 -5.58 0.69
CA ILE A 141 4.24 -6.98 0.33
C ILE A 141 5.53 -7.70 0.70
N SER A 142 5.41 -8.82 1.43
CA SER A 142 6.56 -9.60 1.89
C SER A 142 6.23 -11.09 1.95
N SER A 143 7.20 -11.91 2.34
CA SER A 143 7.02 -13.34 2.65
C SER A 143 6.36 -14.10 1.50
N ILE A 144 6.79 -13.81 0.26
CA ILE A 144 6.23 -14.42 -0.94
C ILE A 144 6.58 -15.91 -0.96
N ASN A 145 5.55 -16.76 -1.04
CA ASN A 145 5.68 -18.21 -1.11
C ASN A 145 5.04 -18.73 -2.40
N ILE A 146 5.82 -19.47 -3.18
CA ILE A 146 5.44 -20.01 -4.48
C ILE A 146 5.17 -21.50 -4.32
N GLY A 147 3.91 -21.89 -4.45
CA GLY A 147 3.47 -23.27 -4.54
C GLY A 147 3.39 -23.75 -5.99
N THR A 148 3.03 -25.01 -6.18
CA THR A 148 2.88 -25.62 -7.52
C THR A 148 1.76 -24.99 -8.35
N THR A 149 0.70 -24.52 -7.70
CA THR A 149 -0.50 -23.95 -8.32
C THR A 149 -1.01 -22.71 -7.57
N SER A 150 -0.14 -22.08 -6.78
CA SER A 150 -0.52 -20.96 -5.95
C SER A 150 0.66 -20.04 -5.67
N VAL A 151 0.39 -18.75 -5.49
CA VAL A 151 1.36 -17.80 -4.90
C VAL A 151 0.68 -17.16 -3.71
N SER A 152 1.35 -17.13 -2.56
CA SER A 152 0.86 -16.40 -1.39
C SER A 152 1.87 -15.37 -0.93
N PHE A 153 1.39 -14.32 -0.26
CA PHE A 153 2.22 -13.25 0.26
C PHE A 153 1.58 -12.67 1.52
N GLN A 154 2.39 -12.01 2.34
CA GLN A 154 1.96 -11.17 3.46
C GLN A 154 1.83 -9.74 2.96
N PHE A 155 0.81 -9.02 3.43
CA PHE A 155 0.70 -7.57 3.28
C PHE A 155 0.68 -6.89 4.65
N ASP A 156 1.17 -5.67 4.71
CA ASP A 156 1.01 -4.75 5.84
C ASP A 156 0.58 -3.36 5.31
N LEU A 157 -0.40 -2.76 5.96
CA LEU A 157 -1.04 -1.47 5.63
C LEU A 157 -1.18 -0.63 6.91
N PRO A 158 -1.53 0.68 6.80
CA PRO A 158 -1.72 1.51 7.99
C PRO A 158 -2.78 0.98 8.96
N ASP A 159 -2.58 1.23 10.25
CA ASP A 159 -3.42 0.68 11.32
C ASP A 159 -4.89 1.09 11.23
N GLY A 160 -5.76 0.11 11.48
CA GLY A 160 -7.22 0.29 11.51
C GLY A 160 -7.89 0.36 10.14
N ILE A 161 -7.13 0.21 9.04
CA ILE A 161 -7.71 0.10 7.71
C ILE A 161 -8.50 -1.21 7.55
N LEU A 162 -9.60 -1.15 6.79
CA LEU A 162 -10.49 -2.27 6.49
C LEU A 162 -10.42 -2.60 5.00
N PRO A 163 -9.38 -3.31 4.52
CA PRO A 163 -9.11 -3.43 3.10
C PRO A 163 -10.18 -4.24 2.34
N LEU A 164 -10.79 -5.27 2.95
CA LEU A 164 -11.92 -5.98 2.33
C LEU A 164 -13.10 -5.02 2.13
N SER A 165 -13.50 -4.28 3.17
CA SER A 165 -14.59 -3.32 3.10
C SER A 165 -14.30 -2.20 2.10
N ASN A 166 -13.06 -1.76 1.95
CA ASN A 166 -12.63 -0.73 0.99
C ASN A 166 -12.51 -1.25 -0.46
N GLY A 167 -12.67 -2.57 -0.67
CA GLY A 167 -12.55 -3.20 -1.98
C GLY A 167 -11.10 -3.27 -2.48
N ALA A 168 -10.15 -3.44 -1.56
CA ALA A 168 -8.75 -3.67 -1.87
C ALA A 168 -8.55 -5.02 -2.58
N TRP A 169 -7.53 -5.08 -3.43
CA TRP A 169 -7.23 -6.28 -4.21
C TRP A 169 -5.77 -6.32 -4.62
N ALA A 170 -5.29 -7.51 -4.97
CA ALA A 170 -3.94 -7.70 -5.49
C ALA A 170 -3.98 -8.24 -6.92
N GLY A 171 -3.06 -7.77 -7.75
CA GLY A 171 -2.80 -8.27 -9.09
C GLY A 171 -1.42 -8.93 -9.18
N LEU A 172 -1.28 -9.88 -10.09
CA LEU A 172 -0.03 -10.57 -10.41
C LEU A 172 0.25 -10.49 -11.90
N TRP A 173 1.40 -9.92 -12.25
CA TRP A 173 1.89 -9.79 -13.63
C TRP A 173 3.13 -10.63 -13.83
N ARG A 174 3.38 -11.01 -15.09
CA ARG A 174 4.69 -11.49 -15.52
C ARG A 174 5.58 -10.30 -15.89
N GLY A 175 6.84 -10.34 -15.44
CA GLY A 175 7.81 -9.25 -15.59
C GLY A 175 8.16 -8.64 -14.24
N ALA A 176 9.20 -7.78 -14.21
CA ALA A 176 9.70 -7.14 -12.99
C ALA A 176 9.11 -5.74 -12.74
N ASN A 177 8.64 -5.06 -13.79
CA ASN A 177 8.08 -3.71 -13.77
C ASN A 177 6.93 -3.62 -14.79
N PRO A 178 5.78 -4.25 -14.53
CA PRO A 178 4.63 -4.17 -15.43
C PRO A 178 4.07 -2.75 -15.48
N SER A 179 3.37 -2.41 -16.56
CA SER A 179 2.60 -1.17 -16.66
C SER A 179 1.33 -1.27 -15.79
N PHE A 180 1.50 -1.10 -14.46
CA PHE A 180 0.48 -1.39 -13.45
C PHE A 180 -0.86 -0.69 -13.65
N TYR A 181 -0.90 0.43 -14.37
CA TYR A 181 -2.08 1.27 -14.54
C TYR A 181 -2.79 1.06 -15.88
N THR A 182 -2.18 0.34 -16.82
CA THR A 182 -2.68 0.21 -18.21
C THR A 182 -2.77 -1.23 -18.71
N VAL A 183 -2.03 -2.16 -18.11
CA VAL A 183 -2.04 -3.58 -18.49
C VAL A 183 -2.70 -4.39 -17.38
N ALA A 184 -3.75 -5.13 -17.71
CA ALA A 184 -4.42 -6.00 -16.76
C ALA A 184 -3.47 -7.10 -16.23
N PRO A 185 -3.58 -7.48 -14.95
CA PRO A 185 -2.78 -8.59 -14.42
C PRO A 185 -3.23 -9.94 -14.99
N GLN A 186 -2.30 -10.90 -15.00
CA GLN A 186 -2.59 -12.28 -15.39
C GLN A 186 -3.49 -12.96 -14.36
N TYR A 187 -3.29 -12.67 -13.07
CA TYR A 187 -4.13 -13.14 -11.97
C TYR A 187 -4.49 -11.98 -11.05
N PHE A 188 -5.69 -12.01 -10.47
CA PHE A 188 -6.11 -11.04 -9.48
C PHE A 188 -6.93 -11.72 -8.39
N THR A 189 -6.86 -11.19 -7.17
CA THR A 189 -7.61 -11.70 -6.03
C THR A 189 -8.04 -10.53 -5.14
N PRO A 190 -9.26 -10.53 -4.58
CA PRO A 190 -9.62 -9.56 -3.55
C PRO A 190 -8.81 -9.80 -2.29
N ILE A 191 -8.63 -8.73 -1.50
CA ILE A 191 -8.26 -8.87 -0.09
C ILE A 191 -9.53 -9.29 0.66
N SER A 192 -9.47 -10.43 1.35
CA SER A 192 -10.63 -11.07 1.97
C SER A 192 -10.73 -10.85 3.49
N LEU A 193 -9.94 -9.91 4.03
CA LEU A 193 -9.80 -9.66 5.45
C LEU A 193 -9.90 -8.16 5.73
N ASP A 194 -10.56 -7.80 6.83
CA ASP A 194 -10.63 -6.43 7.33
C ASP A 194 -9.60 -6.23 8.46
N PHE A 195 -8.34 -6.49 8.13
CA PHE A 195 -7.19 -6.28 9.01
C PHE A 195 -6.11 -5.52 8.25
N SER A 196 -5.34 -4.68 8.95
CA SER A 196 -4.22 -3.93 8.38
C SER A 196 -3.08 -4.82 7.91
N SER A 197 -3.01 -6.07 8.37
CA SER A 197 -2.07 -7.06 7.88
C SER A 197 -2.70 -8.43 7.71
N GLY A 198 -2.13 -9.24 6.82
CA GLY A 198 -2.60 -10.59 6.60
C GLY A 198 -1.96 -11.29 5.42
N ARG A 199 -2.36 -12.54 5.20
CA ARG A 199 -1.94 -13.35 4.05
C ARG A 199 -3.00 -13.40 2.98
N VAL A 200 -2.56 -13.32 1.74
CA VAL A 200 -3.40 -13.40 0.54
C VAL A 200 -2.77 -14.42 -0.40
N ALA A 201 -3.60 -15.14 -1.15
CA ALA A 201 -3.15 -16.12 -2.12
C ALA A 201 -3.83 -15.97 -3.47
N PHE A 202 -3.04 -16.02 -4.53
CA PHE A 202 -3.50 -16.30 -5.88
C PHE A 202 -3.65 -17.81 -6.04
N ASN A 203 -4.87 -18.31 -5.99
CA ASN A 203 -5.16 -19.72 -6.23
C ASN A 203 -5.22 -20.01 -7.74
N ASN A 204 -4.79 -21.21 -8.14
CA ASN A 204 -4.71 -21.63 -9.54
C ASN A 204 -3.80 -20.74 -10.40
N ALA A 205 -2.76 -20.16 -9.79
CA ALA A 205 -1.74 -19.39 -10.48
C ALA A 205 -0.59 -20.31 -10.92
N SER A 206 -0.31 -20.34 -12.22
CA SER A 206 0.80 -21.12 -12.79
C SER A 206 2.00 -20.21 -12.97
N ILE A 207 3.05 -20.49 -12.20
CA ILE A 207 4.29 -19.69 -12.16
C ILE A 207 5.39 -20.50 -12.85
N GLY A 208 5.82 -20.03 -14.01
CA GLY A 208 6.89 -20.69 -14.75
C GLY A 208 8.23 -20.54 -14.04
N ARG A 209 9.00 -21.63 -14.01
CA ARG A 209 10.37 -21.63 -13.46
C ARG A 209 11.28 -20.72 -14.29
N GLY A 210 12.16 -19.99 -13.62
CA GLY A 210 13.08 -19.01 -14.18
C GLY A 210 12.42 -17.71 -14.65
N LEU A 211 11.13 -17.51 -14.36
CA LEU A 211 10.39 -16.32 -14.77
C LEU A 211 10.17 -15.39 -13.58
N THR A 212 10.32 -14.09 -13.84
CA THR A 212 10.01 -13.03 -12.88
C THR A 212 8.55 -12.63 -12.97
N TYR A 213 7.95 -12.39 -11.80
CA TYR A 213 6.60 -11.91 -11.63
C TYR A 213 6.57 -10.75 -10.62
N THR A 214 5.56 -9.90 -10.72
CA THR A 214 5.34 -8.78 -9.79
C THR A 214 3.92 -8.84 -9.23
N ILE A 215 3.80 -8.75 -7.91
CA ILE A 215 2.53 -8.55 -7.21
C ILE A 215 2.35 -7.05 -6.98
N GLY A 216 1.16 -6.52 -7.23
CA GLY A 216 0.79 -5.14 -6.87
C GLY A 216 -0.46 -5.12 -5.99
N LEU A 217 -0.45 -4.32 -4.93
CA LEU A 217 -1.58 -4.17 -3.99
C LEU A 217 -2.29 -2.84 -4.23
N PHE A 218 -3.60 -2.90 -4.47
CA PHE A 218 -4.46 -1.76 -4.71
C PHE A 218 -5.41 -1.55 -3.52
N MET A 219 -5.52 -0.33 -3.03
CA MET A 219 -6.31 0.00 -1.83
C MET A 219 -7.82 -0.07 -2.04
N SER A 220 -8.27 0.03 -3.29
CA SER A 220 -9.68 -0.12 -3.68
C SER A 220 -9.83 -0.48 -5.17
N GLY A 221 -11.08 -0.63 -5.61
CA GLY A 221 -11.42 -0.81 -7.01
C GLY A 221 -11.63 -2.26 -7.45
N TYR A 222 -11.69 -3.21 -6.51
CA TYR A 222 -12.08 -4.58 -6.81
C TYR A 222 -13.49 -4.66 -7.41
N LYS A 223 -13.68 -5.49 -8.42
CA LYS A 223 -14.99 -5.83 -8.99
C LYS A 223 -15.10 -7.33 -9.20
N SER A 224 -16.10 -7.95 -8.59
CA SER A 224 -16.42 -9.36 -8.82
C SER A 224 -16.86 -9.56 -10.27
N GLY A 225 -16.30 -10.55 -10.98
CA GLY A 225 -16.66 -10.87 -12.37
C GLY A 225 -15.77 -10.25 -13.45
N GLY A 226 -14.67 -9.59 -13.07
CA GLY A 226 -13.65 -9.05 -13.98
C GLY A 226 -13.67 -7.52 -14.10
N GLY A 227 -12.51 -6.92 -14.35
CA GLY A 227 -12.37 -5.46 -14.56
C GLY A 227 -12.13 -4.63 -13.29
N CYS A 228 -11.16 -5.05 -12.45
CA CYS A 228 -10.72 -4.23 -11.31
C CYS A 228 -10.08 -2.92 -11.78
N THR A 229 -10.34 -1.82 -11.07
CA THR A 229 -9.78 -0.51 -11.41
C THR A 229 -8.32 -0.42 -10.97
N GLN A 230 -7.42 -0.20 -11.92
CA GLN A 230 -5.98 -0.09 -11.69
C GLN A 230 -5.57 1.37 -11.46
N ARG A 231 -6.02 1.98 -10.36
CA ARG A 231 -5.71 3.39 -10.02
C ARG A 231 -5.16 3.59 -8.62
N ALA A 232 -5.57 2.77 -7.65
CA ALA A 232 -5.20 2.91 -6.24
C ALA A 232 -4.00 2.04 -5.80
N LEU A 233 -2.97 1.90 -6.65
CA LEU A 233 -1.81 1.05 -6.33
C LEU A 233 -0.97 1.66 -5.20
N ALA A 234 -0.73 0.88 -4.15
CA ALA A 234 -0.03 1.30 -2.95
C ALA A 234 1.44 0.84 -2.91
N CYS A 235 1.67 -0.44 -3.20
CA CYS A 235 3.00 -1.06 -3.23
C CYS A 235 3.04 -2.22 -4.23
N SER A 236 4.26 -2.66 -4.58
CA SER A 236 4.51 -3.85 -5.37
C SER A 236 5.72 -4.62 -4.83
N ALA A 237 5.79 -5.90 -5.14
CA ALA A 237 6.98 -6.71 -4.91
C ALA A 237 7.18 -7.71 -6.04
N SER A 238 8.42 -7.81 -6.52
CA SER A 238 8.82 -8.73 -7.58
C SER A 238 9.57 -9.93 -7.03
N PHE A 239 9.37 -11.10 -7.66
CA PHE A 239 10.02 -12.36 -7.32
C PHE A 239 10.32 -13.18 -8.57
N THR A 240 11.27 -14.11 -8.48
CA THR A 240 11.58 -15.09 -9.55
C THR A 240 11.45 -16.50 -9.00
N ASN A 241 10.72 -17.37 -9.71
CA ASN A 241 10.56 -18.79 -9.38
C ASN A 241 11.70 -19.64 -9.94
#